data_AF-A0A172WNJ4-F1
#
_entry.id   AF-A0A172WNJ4-F1
#
_cell.length_a   1.000
_cell.length_b   1.000
_cell.length_c   1.000
_cell.angle_alpha   90.00
_cell.angle_beta   90.00
_cell.angle_gamma   90.00
#
_symmetry.space_group_name_H-M   'P 1'
#
loop_
_entity.id
_entity.type
_entity.pdbx_description
1 polymer ?
#
loop_
_entity_poly.entity_id
_entity_poly.type
_entity_poly.pdbx_seq_one_letter_code
_entity_poly.pdbx_strand_id
1 'polypeptide(L)'
;MNAIALLNQPLLTANGLDVNVSQLDFKRLKHKYTESSEAEMSAAEWDFGEQEYRRFLTLKCFYPSVALVPSKIVDAIWHAHILDTRAYREDCRKVFGRFIDHYPYFGIYGKDDYQELKSAFAQTVALYEKHFGAYPGGGSETQAMRCKDHACHVESKCACRVEGACKDDVAVY
;
A
#
# COMPACT_ATOMS: atom_id res chain seq x y z
N MET A 1 20.23 -3.90 34.69
CA MET A 1 19.03 -4.76 34.60
C MET A 1 18.20 -4.29 33.41
N ASN A 2 18.45 -4.80 32.20
CA ASN A 2 17.73 -4.42 30.98
C ASN A 2 16.81 -5.57 30.54
N ALA A 3 15.74 -5.79 31.28
CA ALA A 3 14.76 -6.85 31.01
C ALA A 3 13.45 -6.34 30.39
N ILE A 4 13.37 -5.07 29.96
CA ILE A 4 12.11 -4.48 29.45
C ILE A 4 12.05 -4.43 27.91
N ALA A 5 13.16 -4.61 27.19
CA ALA A 5 13.17 -4.53 25.72
C ALA A 5 12.74 -5.82 24.99
N LEU A 6 12.38 -6.90 25.70
CA LEU A 6 12.13 -8.23 25.12
C LEU A 6 10.65 -8.61 24.97
N LEU A 7 9.70 -7.76 25.38
CA LEU A 7 8.29 -8.17 25.51
C LEU A 7 7.44 -8.06 24.23
N ASN A 8 8.01 -7.70 23.08
CA ASN A 8 7.19 -7.48 21.88
C ASN A 8 7.91 -7.84 20.58
N GLN A 9 8.64 -8.97 20.55
CA GLN A 9 9.03 -9.52 19.25
C GLN A 9 7.80 -10.12 18.57
N PRO A 10 7.47 -9.71 17.33
CA PRO A 10 6.33 -10.24 16.61
C PRO A 10 6.54 -11.74 16.41
N LEU A 11 5.51 -12.52 16.74
CA LEU A 11 5.52 -13.95 16.43
C LEU A 11 5.37 -14.09 14.91
N LEU A 12 6.33 -14.77 14.29
CA LEU A 12 6.37 -14.94 12.84
C LEU A 12 6.00 -16.36 12.44
N THR A 13 5.30 -16.46 11.32
CA THR A 13 5.08 -17.73 10.62
C THR A 13 6.37 -18.21 9.94
N ALA A 14 6.38 -19.45 9.46
CA ALA A 14 7.52 -20.01 8.73
C ALA A 14 7.90 -19.22 7.45
N ASN A 15 6.96 -18.48 6.86
CA ASN A 15 7.20 -17.60 5.71
C ASN A 15 7.43 -16.12 6.08
N GLY A 16 7.71 -15.83 7.35
CA GLY A 16 8.10 -14.50 7.83
C GLY A 16 6.96 -13.50 8.00
N LEU A 17 5.70 -13.92 7.90
CA LEU A 17 4.55 -13.05 8.15
C LEU A 17 4.29 -12.90 9.65
N ASP A 18 3.77 -11.75 10.06
CA ASP A 18 3.19 -11.61 11.39
C ASP A 18 2.00 -12.58 11.55
N VAL A 19 1.92 -13.27 12.70
CA VAL A 19 0.90 -14.29 12.95
C VAL A 19 -0.52 -13.72 12.94
N ASN A 20 -0.74 -12.48 13.39
CA ASN A 20 -2.07 -11.88 13.31
C ASN A 20 -2.43 -11.56 11.87
N VAL A 21 -1.46 -11.06 11.09
CA VAL A 21 -1.64 -10.81 9.65
C VAL A 21 -1.92 -12.10 8.88
N SER A 22 -1.26 -13.21 9.20
CA SER A 22 -1.50 -14.49 8.50
C SER A 22 -2.88 -15.07 8.74
N GLN A 23 -3.58 -14.62 9.79
CA GLN A 23 -4.91 -15.09 10.17
C GLN A 23 -6.06 -14.23 9.63
N LEU A 24 -5.78 -13.09 8.98
CA LEU A 24 -6.83 -12.27 8.37
C LEU A 24 -7.61 -13.08 7.32
N ASP A 25 -8.94 -12.92 7.26
CA ASP A 25 -9.80 -13.68 6.35
C ASP A 25 -10.33 -12.77 5.22
N PHE A 26 -9.77 -12.96 4.02
CA PHE A 26 -10.14 -12.19 2.84
C PHE A 26 -11.06 -12.95 1.87
N LYS A 27 -11.61 -14.10 2.26
CA LYS A 27 -12.42 -14.96 1.35
C LYS A 27 -13.61 -14.23 0.73
N ARG A 28 -14.30 -13.39 1.50
CA ARG A 28 -15.45 -12.62 0.99
C ARG A 28 -15.03 -11.59 -0.05
N LEU A 29 -13.91 -10.90 0.19
CA LEU A 29 -13.35 -9.96 -0.78
C LEU A 29 -12.90 -10.72 -2.03
N LYS A 30 -12.18 -11.83 -1.88
CA LYS A 30 -11.80 -12.69 -3.02
C LYS A 30 -12.99 -13.03 -3.89
N HIS A 31 -14.03 -13.62 -3.31
CA HIS A 31 -15.24 -13.99 -4.05
C HIS A 31 -15.86 -12.77 -4.79
N LYS A 32 -15.98 -11.62 -4.12
CA LYS A 32 -16.48 -10.40 -4.75
C LYS A 32 -15.65 -10.02 -5.98
N TYR A 33 -14.32 -9.95 -5.84
CA TYR A 33 -13.44 -9.42 -6.87
C TYR A 33 -13.04 -10.41 -7.96
N THR A 34 -13.35 -11.71 -7.82
CA THR A 34 -12.94 -12.74 -8.79
C THR A 34 -14.07 -13.60 -9.34
N GLU A 35 -15.22 -13.70 -8.67
CA GLU A 35 -16.30 -14.62 -9.03
C GLU A 35 -17.68 -13.95 -9.16
N SER A 36 -17.84 -12.73 -8.67
CA SER A 36 -19.11 -12.00 -8.77
C SER A 36 -19.27 -11.29 -10.11
N SER A 37 -20.46 -10.70 -10.34
CA SER A 37 -20.68 -9.80 -11.48
C SER A 37 -19.82 -8.53 -11.44
N GLU A 38 -19.20 -8.22 -10.30
CA GLU A 38 -18.26 -7.12 -10.11
C GLU A 38 -16.79 -7.59 -10.13
N ALA A 39 -16.50 -8.76 -10.69
CA ALA A 39 -15.12 -9.26 -10.76
C ALA A 39 -14.22 -8.30 -11.57
N GLU A 40 -13.10 -7.89 -10.98
CA GLU A 40 -12.14 -6.96 -11.58
C GLU A 40 -10.78 -7.64 -11.87
N MET A 41 -10.54 -8.83 -11.34
CA MET A 41 -9.29 -9.57 -11.50
C MET A 41 -9.50 -11.08 -11.45
N SER A 42 -8.54 -11.85 -11.96
CA SER A 42 -8.55 -13.31 -11.85
C SER A 42 -8.23 -13.79 -10.44
N ALA A 43 -8.61 -15.03 -10.12
CA ALA A 43 -8.27 -15.67 -8.84
C ALA A 43 -6.75 -15.71 -8.60
N ALA A 44 -5.95 -15.92 -9.64
CA ALA A 44 -4.49 -15.95 -9.55
C ALA A 44 -3.90 -14.56 -9.24
N GLU A 45 -4.42 -13.50 -9.86
CA GLU A 45 -4.03 -12.12 -9.55
C GLU A 45 -4.41 -11.73 -8.12
N TRP A 46 -5.59 -12.16 -7.65
CA TRP A 46 -5.98 -11.97 -6.26
C TRP A 46 -5.04 -12.71 -5.31
N ASP A 47 -4.75 -13.99 -5.55
CA ASP A 47 -3.89 -14.79 -4.65
C ASP A 47 -2.48 -14.19 -4.53
N PHE A 48 -1.94 -13.71 -5.65
CA PHE A 48 -0.69 -12.95 -5.65
C PHE A 48 -0.83 -11.62 -4.89
N GLY A 49 -1.84 -10.81 -5.19
CA GLY A 49 -2.08 -9.52 -4.54
C GLY A 49 -2.30 -9.63 -3.03
N GLU A 50 -3.05 -10.65 -2.59
CA GLU A 50 -3.32 -10.93 -1.19
C GLU A 50 -2.02 -11.32 -0.45
N GLN A 51 -1.18 -12.17 -1.05
CA GLN A 51 0.11 -12.52 -0.48
C GLN A 51 0.98 -11.27 -0.27
N GLU A 52 1.08 -10.41 -1.29
CA GLU A 52 1.86 -9.18 -1.22
C GLU A 52 1.27 -8.17 -0.24
N TYR A 53 -0.05 -8.10 -0.13
CA TYR A 53 -0.72 -7.27 0.86
C TYR A 53 -0.44 -7.74 2.29
N ARG A 54 -0.44 -9.05 2.55
CA ARG A 54 -0.05 -9.59 3.87
C ARG A 54 1.41 -9.27 4.20
N ARG A 55 2.32 -9.35 3.23
CA ARG A 55 3.72 -8.90 3.42
C ARG A 55 3.80 -7.41 3.75
N PHE A 56 3.03 -6.58 3.03
CA PHE A 56 2.96 -5.14 3.29
C PHE A 56 2.42 -4.81 4.69
N LEU A 57 1.34 -5.47 5.13
CA LEU A 57 0.81 -5.32 6.50
C LEU A 57 1.84 -5.76 7.56
N THR A 58 2.59 -6.83 7.29
CA THR A 58 3.68 -7.27 8.19
C THR A 58 4.78 -6.21 8.30
N LEU A 59 5.17 -5.56 7.19
CA LEU A 59 6.12 -4.44 7.24
C LEU A 59 5.57 -3.26 8.04
N LYS A 60 4.26 -2.94 7.94
CA LYS A 60 3.61 -1.92 8.77
C LYS A 60 3.68 -2.27 10.27
N CYS A 61 3.62 -3.55 10.64
CA CYS A 61 3.84 -4.00 12.02
C CYS A 61 5.27 -3.76 12.48
N PHE A 62 6.26 -4.11 11.65
CA PHE A 62 7.68 -4.02 12.01
C PHE A 62 8.19 -2.57 12.04
N TYR A 63 7.62 -1.71 11.19
CA TYR A 63 8.10 -0.36 10.97
C TYR A 63 6.95 0.66 11.08
N PRO A 64 6.31 0.79 12.26
CA PRO A 64 5.09 1.59 12.42
C PRO A 64 5.30 3.10 12.20
N SER A 65 6.55 3.57 12.23
CA SER A 65 6.92 4.98 12.00
C SER A 65 7.44 5.25 10.58
N VAL A 66 7.50 4.24 9.71
CA VAL A 66 8.01 4.40 8.34
C VAL A 66 6.85 4.57 7.37
N ALA A 67 6.98 5.56 6.48
CA ALA A 67 6.05 5.80 5.38
C ALA A 67 6.23 4.73 4.28
N LEU A 68 5.61 3.57 4.48
CA LEU A 68 5.63 2.50 3.47
C LEU A 68 4.67 2.79 2.31
N VAL A 69 5.17 2.66 1.08
CA VAL A 69 4.45 2.91 -0.18
C VAL A 69 4.10 1.57 -0.85
N PRO A 70 2.82 1.26 -1.08
CA PRO A 70 2.41 -0.01 -1.69
C PRO A 70 2.68 -0.04 -3.20
N SER A 71 2.76 -1.26 -3.76
CA SER A 71 2.64 -1.43 -5.21
C SER A 71 1.19 -1.32 -5.66
N LYS A 72 0.95 -1.19 -6.98
CA LYS A 72 -0.40 -1.06 -7.54
C LYS A 72 -1.36 -2.20 -7.13
N ILE A 73 -0.89 -3.45 -7.13
CA ILE A 73 -1.75 -4.59 -6.75
C ILE A 73 -2.00 -4.59 -5.24
N VAL A 74 -0.99 -4.28 -4.43
CA VAL A 74 -1.12 -4.18 -2.96
C VAL A 74 -2.13 -3.09 -2.59
N ASP A 75 -2.05 -1.94 -3.25
CA ASP A 75 -2.97 -0.82 -3.03
C ASP A 75 -4.41 -1.16 -3.45
N ALA A 76 -4.60 -1.91 -4.55
CA ALA A 76 -5.94 -2.37 -4.95
C ALA A 76 -6.58 -3.29 -3.90
N ILE A 77 -5.82 -4.25 -3.35
CA ILE A 77 -6.31 -5.12 -2.28
C ILE A 77 -6.54 -4.32 -0.98
N TRP A 78 -5.68 -3.35 -0.67
CA TRP A 78 -5.85 -2.49 0.50
C TRP A 78 -7.14 -1.65 0.39
N HIS A 79 -7.42 -1.07 -0.78
CA HIS A 79 -8.68 -0.38 -1.03
C HIS A 79 -9.89 -1.29 -0.86
N ALA A 80 -9.86 -2.50 -1.43
CA ALA A 80 -10.93 -3.48 -1.25
C ALA A 80 -11.17 -3.79 0.23
N HIS A 81 -10.09 -3.92 1.02
CA HIS A 81 -10.18 -4.13 2.46
C HIS A 81 -10.77 -2.92 3.20
N ILE A 82 -10.32 -1.69 2.90
CA ILE A 82 -10.84 -0.45 3.51
C ILE A 82 -12.37 -0.31 3.27
N LEU A 83 -12.85 -0.68 2.08
CA LEU A 83 -14.27 -0.59 1.73
C LEU A 83 -15.16 -1.54 2.56
N ASP A 84 -14.62 -2.66 3.06
CA ASP A 84 -15.25 -3.40 4.16
C ASP A 84 -14.88 -2.77 5.50
N THR A 85 -15.43 -1.57 5.75
CA THR A 85 -15.05 -0.70 6.86
C THR A 85 -15.15 -1.36 8.24
N ARG A 86 -16.04 -2.34 8.42
CA ARG A 86 -16.14 -3.10 9.68
C ARG A 86 -14.97 -4.06 9.82
N ALA A 87 -14.74 -4.92 8.82
CA ALA A 87 -13.62 -5.84 8.84
C ALA A 87 -12.29 -5.09 8.98
N TYR A 88 -12.10 -4.02 8.20
CA TYR A 88 -10.88 -3.21 8.25
C TYR A 88 -10.59 -2.64 9.64
N ARG A 89 -11.62 -2.12 10.33
CA ARG A 89 -11.46 -1.56 11.68
C ARG A 89 -11.08 -2.65 12.70
N GLU A 90 -11.75 -3.80 12.65
CA GLU A 90 -11.52 -4.93 13.53
C GLU A 90 -10.13 -5.53 13.31
N ASP A 91 -9.75 -5.74 12.05
CA ASP A 91 -8.46 -6.27 11.66
C ASP A 91 -7.32 -5.31 12.00
N CYS A 92 -7.49 -4.00 11.79
CA CYS A 92 -6.52 -3.01 12.23
C CYS A 92 -6.32 -3.05 13.76
N ARG A 93 -7.41 -3.17 14.52
CA ARG A 93 -7.32 -3.26 15.98
C ARG A 93 -6.62 -4.55 16.44
N LYS A 94 -6.86 -5.66 15.75
CA LYS A 94 -6.24 -6.97 16.02
C LYS A 94 -4.75 -6.96 15.70
N VAL A 95 -4.37 -6.45 14.53
CA VAL A 95 -3.00 -6.51 14.01
C VAL A 95 -2.11 -5.40 14.58
N PHE A 96 -2.59 -4.16 14.57
CA PHE A 96 -1.78 -2.98 14.90
C PHE A 96 -2.11 -2.36 16.25
N GLY A 97 -3.20 -2.79 16.89
CA GLY A 97 -3.72 -2.15 18.10
C GLY A 97 -4.37 -0.79 17.86
N ARG A 98 -4.37 -0.28 16.62
CA ARG A 98 -4.89 1.03 16.21
C ARG A 98 -5.37 0.99 14.76
N PHE A 99 -6.17 1.97 14.36
CA PHE A 99 -6.51 2.18 12.96
C PHE A 99 -5.26 2.62 12.16
N ILE A 100 -5.13 2.12 10.93
CA ILE A 100 -4.09 2.55 10.00
C ILE A 100 -4.74 3.41 8.94
N ASP A 101 -4.40 4.69 8.90
CA ASP A 101 -4.91 5.59 7.89
C ASP A 101 -4.24 5.31 6.54
N HIS A 102 -5.05 5.42 5.49
CA HIS A 102 -4.58 5.46 4.12
C HIS A 102 -4.49 6.92 3.69
N TYR A 103 -3.33 7.31 3.14
CA TYR A 103 -3.06 8.67 2.68
C TYR A 103 -2.86 8.66 1.16
N PRO A 104 -3.92 8.92 0.38
CA PRO A 104 -3.89 8.76 -1.07
C PRO A 104 -3.14 9.87 -1.81
N TYR A 105 -2.72 10.91 -1.10
CA TYR A 105 -2.18 12.15 -1.68
C TYR A 105 -0.65 12.20 -1.72
N PHE A 106 0.06 11.09 -1.47
CA PHE A 106 1.52 11.12 -1.45
C PHE A 106 2.11 11.12 -2.87
N GLY A 107 2.96 12.09 -3.19
CA GLY A 107 3.62 12.21 -4.49
C GLY A 107 2.76 12.81 -5.62
N ILE A 108 1.72 13.58 -5.27
CA ILE A 108 0.86 14.28 -6.24
C ILE A 108 1.18 15.78 -6.33
N TYR A 109 1.86 16.38 -5.35
CA TYR A 109 2.10 17.82 -5.26
C TYR A 109 3.49 18.21 -5.77
N GLY A 110 3.59 18.45 -7.08
CA GLY A 110 4.81 18.96 -7.69
C GLY A 110 5.96 17.94 -7.69
N LYS A 111 7.17 18.44 -8.01
CA LYS A 111 8.33 17.58 -8.25
C LYS A 111 8.96 17.03 -6.96
N ASP A 112 8.96 17.83 -5.89
CA ASP A 112 9.64 17.47 -4.63
C ASP A 112 8.88 16.36 -3.90
N ASP A 113 7.55 16.48 -3.74
CA ASP A 113 6.68 15.42 -3.20
C ASP A 113 6.81 14.12 -4.00
N TYR A 114 6.95 14.23 -5.33
CA TYR A 114 7.20 13.05 -6.16
C TYR A 114 8.56 12.40 -5.89
N GLN A 115 9.63 13.18 -5.65
CA GLN A 115 10.92 12.60 -5.25
C GLN A 115 10.83 11.93 -3.89
N GLU A 116 10.10 12.50 -2.94
CA GLU A 116 9.86 11.88 -1.63
C GLU A 116 9.13 10.53 -1.77
N LEU A 117 8.11 10.45 -2.61
CA LEU A 117 7.44 9.19 -2.93
C LEU A 117 8.42 8.15 -3.48
N LYS A 118 9.31 8.53 -4.40
CA LYS A 118 10.32 7.62 -4.96
C LYS A 118 11.26 7.10 -3.87
N SER A 119 11.77 7.99 -3.03
CA SER A 119 12.67 7.62 -1.92
C SER A 119 11.97 6.71 -0.91
N ALA A 120 10.72 7.00 -0.56
CA ALA A 120 9.92 6.17 0.34
C ALA A 120 9.58 4.79 -0.26
N PHE A 121 9.32 4.72 -1.56
CA PHE A 121 9.13 3.44 -2.24
C PHE A 121 10.42 2.62 -2.30
N ALA A 122 11.56 3.24 -2.62
CA ALA A 122 12.86 2.56 -2.57
C ALA A 122 13.17 2.02 -1.17
N GLN A 123 12.85 2.77 -0.12
CA GLN A 123 12.95 2.29 1.26
C GLN A 123 12.01 1.12 1.51
N THR A 124 10.77 1.17 1.01
CA THR A 124 9.80 0.08 1.12
C THR A 124 10.32 -1.21 0.47
N VAL A 125 10.90 -1.10 -0.73
CA VAL A 125 11.54 -2.22 -1.45
C VAL A 125 12.68 -2.81 -0.63
N ALA A 126 13.60 -1.98 -0.12
CA ALA A 126 14.72 -2.46 0.70
C ALA A 126 14.26 -3.19 1.98
N LEU A 127 13.22 -2.67 2.64
CA LEU A 127 12.64 -3.31 3.83
C LEU A 127 11.91 -4.61 3.49
N TYR A 128 11.21 -4.66 2.36
CA TYR A 128 10.59 -5.87 1.85
C TYR A 128 11.65 -6.94 1.58
N GLU A 129 12.72 -6.59 0.85
CA GLU A 129 13.75 -7.55 0.44
C GLU A 129 14.52 -8.14 1.61
N LYS A 130 14.72 -7.33 2.66
CA LYS A 130 15.29 -7.78 3.92
C LYS A 130 14.49 -8.92 4.58
N HIS A 131 13.16 -8.94 4.42
CA HIS A 131 12.27 -9.87 5.14
C HIS A 131 11.73 -11.00 4.27
N PHE A 132 11.51 -10.76 2.97
CA PHE A 132 10.80 -11.68 2.08
C PHE A 132 11.58 -12.08 0.83
N GLY A 133 12.81 -11.57 0.66
CA GLY A 133 13.58 -11.75 -0.57
C GLY A 133 13.14 -10.82 -1.70
N ALA A 134 13.55 -11.11 -2.93
CA ALA A 134 13.39 -10.20 -4.07
C ALA A 134 11.99 -9.59 -4.20
N TYR A 135 11.92 -8.27 -4.39
CA TYR A 135 10.65 -7.58 -4.60
C TYR A 135 10.02 -8.01 -5.93
N PRO A 136 8.71 -8.35 -5.97
CA PRO A 136 8.09 -8.80 -7.22
C PRO A 136 8.18 -7.73 -8.31
N GLY A 137 8.69 -8.12 -9.49
CA GLY A 137 8.89 -7.20 -10.61
C GLY A 137 10.11 -6.28 -10.48
N GLY A 138 10.96 -6.46 -9.46
CA GLY A 138 12.25 -5.77 -9.31
C GLY A 138 12.20 -4.46 -8.53
N GLY A 139 11.04 -4.02 -8.05
CA GLY A 139 10.92 -2.84 -7.18
C GLY A 139 11.23 -1.51 -7.87
N SER A 140 10.94 -1.40 -9.17
CA SER A 140 11.19 -0.17 -9.92
C SER A 140 10.20 0.94 -9.54
N GLU A 141 10.61 2.20 -9.72
CA GLU A 141 9.77 3.37 -9.36
C GLU A 141 8.40 3.40 -10.06
N THR A 142 8.25 2.74 -11.22
CA THR A 142 6.97 2.64 -11.93
C THR A 142 5.95 1.77 -11.19
N GLN A 143 6.39 0.98 -10.22
CA GLN A 143 5.54 0.15 -9.38
C GLN A 143 5.00 0.91 -8.16
N ALA A 144 5.58 2.06 -7.81
CA ALA A 144 5.12 2.89 -6.70
C ALA A 144 3.69 3.39 -6.98
N MET A 145 2.74 3.03 -6.12
CA MET A 145 1.37 3.43 -6.32
C MET A 145 1.13 4.87 -5.86
N ARG A 146 0.45 5.63 -6.73
CA ARG A 146 -0.20 6.91 -6.41
C ARG A 146 -1.68 6.66 -6.53
N CYS A 147 -2.48 7.00 -5.53
CA CYS A 147 -3.91 6.71 -5.61
C CYS A 147 -4.51 7.34 -6.87
N LYS A 148 -5.33 6.54 -7.56
CA LYS A 148 -5.96 6.91 -8.82
C LYS A 148 -6.85 8.12 -8.59
N ASP A 149 -6.35 9.27 -9.01
CA ASP A 149 -7.11 10.31 -9.71
C ASP A 149 -6.21 11.38 -10.33
N HIS A 150 -4.88 11.34 -10.14
CA HIS A 150 -3.98 12.36 -10.66
C HIS A 150 -2.86 11.76 -11.53
N ALA A 151 -3.24 11.33 -12.73
CA ALA A 151 -2.28 11.17 -13.82
C ALA A 151 -1.86 12.56 -14.32
N CYS A 152 -0.83 13.14 -13.70
CA CYS A 152 -0.33 14.46 -14.04
C CYS A 152 0.48 14.49 -15.37
N HIS A 153 0.78 13.36 -16.03
CA HIS A 153 1.64 13.38 -17.24
C HIS A 153 1.27 12.37 -18.34
N VAL A 154 0.01 11.95 -18.46
CA VAL A 154 -0.45 11.22 -19.66
C VAL A 154 -1.27 12.16 -20.53
N GLU A 155 -0.80 12.41 -21.75
CA GLU A 155 -1.52 13.20 -22.76
C GLU A 155 -2.91 12.60 -23.00
N SER A 156 -3.95 13.42 -22.85
CA SER A 156 -5.33 13.01 -23.15
C SER A 156 -6.14 14.18 -23.71
N LYS A 157 -7.17 13.87 -24.50
CA LYS A 157 -7.98 14.85 -25.26
C LYS A 157 -9.03 15.59 -24.42
N CYS A 158 -8.92 15.59 -23.09
CA CYS A 158 -9.93 16.18 -22.21
C CYS A 158 -9.72 17.70 -22.06
N ALA A 159 -10.79 18.48 -22.21
CA ALA A 159 -10.77 19.96 -22.31
C ALA A 159 -10.22 20.71 -21.08
N CYS A 160 -10.01 20.04 -19.94
CA CYS A 160 -9.37 20.60 -18.74
C CYS A 160 -7.84 20.51 -18.75
N ARG A 161 -7.23 20.05 -19.85
CA ARG A 161 -5.79 19.76 -19.97
C ARG A 161 -5.17 20.44 -21.20
N VAL A 162 -5.44 21.73 -21.37
CA VAL A 162 -4.72 22.58 -22.35
C VAL A 162 -3.46 23.16 -21.70
N GLU A 163 -2.42 23.38 -22.52
CA GLU A 163 -1.19 24.06 -22.11
C GLU A 163 -1.53 25.42 -21.47
N GLY A 164 -1.10 25.67 -20.22
CA GLY A 164 -1.45 26.86 -19.43
C GLY A 164 -2.58 26.70 -18.40
N ALA A 165 -3.13 25.50 -18.21
CA ALA A 165 -4.18 25.25 -17.20
C ALA A 165 -3.67 25.16 -15.75
N CYS A 166 -2.38 24.90 -15.54
CA CYS A 166 -1.75 25.09 -14.24
C CYS A 166 -1.44 26.58 -14.10
N LYS A 167 -2.17 27.29 -13.22
CA LYS A 167 -1.64 28.58 -12.75
C LYS A 167 -0.38 28.24 -11.98
N ASP A 168 0.76 28.69 -12.50
CA ASP A 168 1.98 28.71 -11.72
C ASP A 168 1.65 29.44 -10.41
N ASP A 169 1.92 28.80 -9.28
CA ASP A 169 1.99 29.49 -7.98
C ASP A 169 3.17 30.46 -8.05
N VAL A 170 2.95 31.59 -8.71
CA VAL A 170 3.80 32.78 -8.64
C VAL A 170 3.00 33.84 -7.90
N ALA A 171 3.45 34.09 -6.69
CA ALA A 171 3.10 35.17 -5.79
C ALA A 171 2.62 36.46 -6.48
N VAL A 172 1.43 36.94 -6.09
CA VAL A 172 1.04 38.34 -5.73
C VAL A 172 -0.34 38.19 -5.05
N TYR A 173 -0.65 38.60 -3.81
CA TYR A 173 -0.31 39.78 -3.00
C TYR A 173 -0.15 39.39 -1.53
#